data_AF-A0A0G1FY12-F1
#
_entry.id   AF-A0A0G1FY12-F1
#
_cell.length_a   1.000
_cell.length_b   1.000
_cell.length_c   1.000
_cell.angle_alpha   90.00
_cell.angle_beta   90.00
_cell.angle_gamma   90.00
#
_symmetry.space_group_name_H-M   'P 1'
#
loop_
_entity.id
_entity.type
_entity.pdbx_description
1 polymer ?
#
loop_
_entity_poly.entity_id
_entity_poly.type
_entity_poly.pdbx_seq_one_letter_code
_entity_poly.pdbx_strand_id
1 'polypeptide(L)'
;MGFFDINVAIVLTAMAFDCEIPAKAALIFLAGLFAKAGISITDIGCITDFWAAILIILGFFFDPPAALFIITAIIVGIKGIGSFGI
;
A
#
# COMPACT_ATOMS: atom_id res chain seq x y z
N MET A 1 -0.47 -7.97 -11.34
CA MET A 1 -0.02 -6.96 -10.35
C MET A 1 -1.17 -6.34 -9.59
N GLY A 2 -2.33 -6.04 -10.21
CA GLY A 2 -3.46 -5.36 -9.55
C GLY A 2 -4.00 -6.03 -8.27
N PHE A 3 -3.97 -7.37 -8.18
CA PHE A 3 -4.40 -8.08 -6.97
C PHE A 3 -3.58 -7.68 -5.75
N PHE A 4 -2.27 -7.48 -5.94
CA PHE A 4 -1.37 -7.09 -4.85
C PHE A 4 -1.71 -5.69 -4.33
N ASP A 5 -1.99 -4.75 -5.24
CA ASP A 5 -2.39 -3.38 -4.91
C ASP A 5 -3.71 -3.35 -4.13
N ILE A 6 -4.68 -4.19 -4.50
CA ILE A 6 -5.93 -4.32 -3.75
C ILE A 6 -5.67 -4.81 -2.32
N ASN A 7 -4.77 -5.79 -2.12
CA ASN A 7 -4.45 -6.26 -0.78
C ASN A 7 -3.70 -5.19 0.04
N VAL A 8 -2.80 -4.43 -0.57
CA VAL A 8 -2.15 -3.27 0.06
C VAL A 8 -3.18 -2.22 0.47
N ALA A 9 -4.17 -1.93 -0.38
CA ALA A 9 -5.25 -1.01 -0.06
C ALA A 9 -6.10 -1.50 1.12
N ILE A 10 -6.39 -2.80 1.21
CA ILE A 10 -7.10 -3.40 2.34
C ILE A 10 -6.28 -3.26 3.62
N VAL A 11 -4.97 -3.53 3.57
CA VAL A 11 -4.05 -3.37 4.71
C VAL A 11 -4.04 -1.92 5.19
N LEU A 12 -3.85 -0.96 4.28
CA LEU A 12 -3.89 0.47 4.64
C LEU A 12 -5.24 0.87 5.24
N THR A 13 -6.35 0.35 4.70
CA THR A 13 -7.69 0.60 5.26
C THR A 13 -7.82 0.01 6.66
N ALA A 14 -7.37 -1.22 6.89
CA ALA A 14 -7.38 -1.84 8.20
C ALA A 14 -6.54 -1.07 9.22
N MET A 15 -5.36 -0.57 8.83
CA MET A 15 -4.55 0.32 9.69
C MET A 15 -5.27 1.63 10.00
N ALA A 16 -6.04 2.19 9.06
CA ALA A 16 -6.82 3.40 9.31
C ALA A 16 -7.93 3.25 10.36
N PHE A 17 -8.36 2.00 10.61
CA PHE A 17 -9.40 1.65 11.58
C PHE A 17 -8.81 0.93 12.81
N ASP A 18 -7.52 1.11 13.08
CA ASP A 18 -6.80 0.52 14.22
C ASP A 18 -6.97 -1.01 14.33
N CYS A 19 -7.17 -1.69 13.20
CA CYS A 19 -7.28 -3.14 13.17
C CYS A 19 -5.90 -3.77 13.30
N GLU A 20 -5.77 -4.80 14.14
CA GLU A 20 -4.50 -5.51 14.30
C GLU A 20 -4.13 -6.26 13.02
N ILE A 21 -3.03 -5.84 12.38
CA ILE A 21 -2.46 -6.52 11.22
C ILE A 21 -1.24 -7.31 11.67
N PRO A 22 -1.16 -8.63 11.39
CA PRO A 22 0.03 -9.40 11.69
C PRO A 22 1.26 -8.78 11.02
N ALA A 23 2.28 -8.42 11.79
CA ALA A 23 3.49 -7.77 11.26
C ALA A 23 4.15 -8.56 10.11
N LYS A 24 4.06 -9.90 10.15
CA LYS A 24 4.53 -10.80 9.08
C LYS A 24 3.81 -10.55 7.75
N ALA A 25 2.50 -10.32 7.78
CA ALA A 25 1.73 -10.04 6.58
C ALA A 25 2.13 -8.69 5.98
N ALA A 26 2.28 -7.67 6.81
CA ALA A 26 2.69 -6.35 6.35
C ALA A 26 4.12 -6.32 5.78
N LEU A 27 5.05 -7.11 6.34
CA LEU A 27 6.39 -7.28 5.78
C LEU A 27 6.38 -7.86 4.35
N ILE A 28 5.48 -8.81 4.07
CA ILE A 28 5.31 -9.37 2.72
C ILE A 28 4.79 -8.28 1.77
N PHE A 29 3.84 -7.46 2.21
CA PHE A 29 3.33 -6.35 1.40
C PHE A 29 4.37 -5.25 1.16
N LEU A 30 5.18 -4.94 2.18
CA LEU A 30 6.30 -4.01 2.04
C LEU A 30 7.33 -4.51 1.02
N ALA A 31 7.78 -5.76 1.16
CA ALA A 31 8.74 -6.35 0.24
C ALA A 31 8.21 -6.35 -1.20
N GLY A 32 6.93 -6.68 -1.40
CA GLY A 32 6.33 -6.67 -2.73
C GLY A 32 6.13 -5.26 -3.30
N LEU A 33 5.82 -4.25 -2.49
CA LEU A 33 5.77 -2.84 -2.93
C LEU A 33 7.14 -2.35 -3.37
N PHE A 34 8.19 -2.64 -2.61
CA PHE A 34 9.56 -2.28 -2.98
C PHE A 34 10.05 -3.01 -4.23
N ALA A 35 9.78 -4.31 -4.34
CA ALA A 35 10.13 -5.09 -5.52
C ALA A 35 9.42 -4.54 -6.77
N LYS A 36 8.13 -4.21 -6.64
CA LYS A 36 7.34 -3.63 -7.73
C LYS A 36 7.84 -2.24 -8.13
N ALA A 37 8.11 -1.38 -7.15
CA ALA A 37 8.65 -0.05 -7.40
C ALA A 37 10.05 -0.11 -8.05
N GLY A 38 10.86 -1.11 -7.70
CA GLY A 38 12.18 -1.37 -8.29
C GLY A 38 12.16 -1.89 -9.73
N ILE A 39 11.09 -2.60 -10.13
CA ILE A 39 10.92 -3.08 -11.52
C ILE A 39 10.44 -1.94 -12.43
N SER A 40 9.67 -0.99 -11.90
CA SER A 40 9.01 0.09 -12.67
C SER A 40 9.43 1.49 -12.21
N ILE A 41 10.74 1.74 -12.04
CA ILE A 41 11.28 2.98 -11.44
C ILE A 41 10.84 4.28 -12.15
N THR A 42 10.49 4.23 -13.44
CA THR A 42 10.15 5.43 -14.24
C THR A 42 8.66 5.78 -14.28
N ASP A 43 7.79 5.02 -13.62
CA ASP A 43 6.34 5.22 -13.68
C ASP A 43 5.82 5.97 -12.44
N ILE A 44 4.80 6.82 -12.60
CA ILE A 44 4.11 7.48 -11.48
C ILE A 44 3.53 6.45 -10.50
N GLY A 45 3.22 5.26 -11.00
CA GLY A 45 2.84 4.11 -10.17
C GLY A 45 3.91 3.74 -9.13
N CYS A 46 5.20 3.90 -9.42
CA CYS A 46 6.28 3.57 -8.49
C CYS A 46 6.27 4.48 -7.26
N ILE A 47 5.98 5.78 -7.46
CA ILE A 47 5.93 6.78 -6.38
C ILE A 47 4.81 6.42 -5.40
N THR A 48 3.65 6.04 -5.92
CA THR A 48 2.52 5.59 -5.09
C THR A 48 2.86 4.32 -4.31
N ASP A 49 3.59 3.37 -4.92
CA ASP A 49 3.98 2.14 -4.24
C ASP A 49 5.00 2.41 -3.12
N PHE A 50 5.98 3.29 -3.36
CA PHE A 50 6.93 3.75 -2.32
C PHE A 50 6.20 4.50 -1.19
N TRP A 51 5.28 5.39 -1.54
CA TRP A 51 4.50 6.14 -0.57
C TRP A 51 3.65 5.21 0.32
N ALA A 52 2.95 4.24 -0.27
CA ALA A 52 2.19 3.23 0.46
C ALA A 52 3.09 2.39 1.38
N ALA A 53 4.28 2.02 0.93
CA ALA A 53 5.24 1.28 1.74
C ALA A 53 5.72 2.09 2.95
N ILE A 54 6.07 3.36 2.74
CA ILE A 54 6.46 4.27 3.83
C ILE A 54 5.31 4.41 4.82
N LEU A 55 4.06 4.56 4.35
CA LEU A 55 2.90 4.71 5.21
C LEU A 55 2.66 3.48 6.08
N ILE A 56 2.80 2.28 5.52
CA ILE A 56 2.72 1.01 6.28
C ILE A 56 3.81 0.94 7.34
N ILE A 57 5.06 1.31 7.00
CA ILE A 57 6.16 1.36 7.97
C ILE A 57 5.82 2.34 9.09
N LEU A 58 5.40 3.56 8.74
CA LEU A 58 5.07 4.58 9.72
C LEU A 58 3.96 4.12 10.65
N GLY A 59 2.92 3.44 10.15
CA GLY A 59 1.83 2.91 10.97
C GLY A 59 2.23 1.79 11.94
N PHE A 60 3.45 1.24 11.87
CA PHE A 60 3.97 0.32 12.90
C PHE A 60 4.69 1.03 14.04
N PHE A 61 5.25 2.20 13.78
CA PHE A 61 6.11 2.93 14.74
C PHE A 61 5.47 4.22 15.26
N PHE A 62 4.48 4.73 14.53
CA PHE A 62 3.78 5.98 14.77
C PHE A 62 2.30 5.79 14.44
N ASP A 63 1.46 6.74 14.88
CA ASP A 63 0.04 6.82 14.51
C ASP A 63 -0.17 7.97 13.51
N PRO A 64 0.09 7.78 12.19
CA PRO A 64 -0.30 8.75 11.19
C PRO A 64 -1.81 9.00 11.21
N PRO A 65 -2.28 10.20 10.82
CA PRO A 65 -3.70 10.46 10.68
C PRO A 65 -4.39 9.44 9.78
N ALA A 66 -5.51 8.86 10.24
CA ALA A 66 -6.32 7.88 9.50
C ALA A 66 -6.65 8.34 8.07
N ALA A 67 -6.85 9.65 7.86
CA ALA A 67 -7.09 10.24 6.55
C ALA A 67 -5.97 9.92 5.54
N LEU A 68 -4.70 9.90 5.95
CA LEU A 68 -3.57 9.58 5.07
C LEU A 68 -3.63 8.12 4.61
N PHE A 69 -3.97 7.20 5.52
CA PHE A 69 -4.13 5.79 5.20
C PHE A 69 -5.27 5.57 4.22
N ILE A 70 -6.43 6.19 4.44
CA ILE A 70 -7.59 6.05 3.56
C ILE A 70 -7.32 6.64 2.18
N ILE A 71 -6.76 7.85 2.09
CA ILE A 71 -6.43 8.46 0.80
C ILE A 71 -5.47 7.57 0.00
N THR A 72 -4.43 7.07 0.67
CA THR A 72 -3.44 6.19 0.03
C THR A 72 -4.07 4.86 -0.38
N ALA A 73 -4.93 4.28 0.46
CA ALA A 73 -5.67 3.06 0.14
C ALA A 73 -6.56 3.22 -1.10
N ILE A 74 -7.27 4.35 -1.23
CA ILE A 74 -8.10 4.64 -2.40
C ILE A 74 -7.24 4.73 -3.66
N ILE A 75 -6.14 5.47 -3.63
CA ILE A 75 -5.26 5.65 -4.80
C ILE A 75 -4.68 4.30 -5.25
N VAL A 76 -4.14 3.53 -4.30
CA VAL A 76 -3.58 2.20 -4.58
C VAL A 76 -4.68 1.24 -5.05
N GLY A 77 -5.87 1.29 -4.45
CA GLY A 77 -7.01 0.46 -4.83
C GLY A 77 -7.49 0.74 -6.26
N ILE A 78 -7.65 2.01 -6.63
CA ILE A 78 -8.00 2.42 -8.01
C ILE A 78 -6.94 1.94 -9.00
N LYS A 79 -5.65 2.12 -8.68
CA LYS A 79 -4.54 1.61 -9.49
C LYS A 79 -4.60 0.08 -9.65
N GLY A 80 -4.92 -0.62 -8.57
CA GLY A 80 -5.10 -2.06 -8.55
C GLY A 80 -6.21 -2.53 -9.48
N ILE A 81 -7.39 -1.91 -9.38
CA ILE A 81 -8.54 -2.19 -10.24
C ILE A 81 -8.22 -1.88 -11.72
N GLY A 82 -7.59 -0.73 -11.99
CA GLY A 82 -7.17 -0.33 -13.34
C GLY A 82 -6.23 -1.34 -13.99
N SER A 83 -5.42 -2.03 -13.19
CA SER A 83 -4.49 -3.08 -13.67
C SER A 83 -5.17 -4.41 -14.03
N PHE A 84 -6.49 -4.55 -13.84
CA PHE A 84 -7.27 -5.72 -14.30
C PHE A 84 -8.08 -5.44 -15.57
N GLY A 85 -8.34 -4.17 -15.88
CA GLY A 85 -9.13 -3.76 -17.06
C GLY A 85 -8.30 -3.57 -18.33
N ILE A 86 -6.98 -3.77 -18.23
CA ILE A 86 -5.98 -3.69 -19.31
C ILE A 86 -5.26 -5.04 -19.34
#